data_AF-A0A285MCH5-F1
#
_entry.id   AF-A0A285MCH5-F1
#
_cell.length_a   1.000
_cell.length_b   1.000
_cell.length_c   1.000
_cell.angle_alpha   90.00
_cell.angle_beta   90.00
_cell.angle_gamma   90.00
#
_symmetry.space_group_name_H-M   'P 1'
#
loop_
_entity.id
_entity.type
_entity.pdbx_description
1 polymer ?
#
loop_
_entity_poly.entity_id
_entity_poly.type
_entity_poly.pdbx_seq_one_letter_code
_entity_poly.pdbx_strand_id
1 'polypeptide(L)'
;MLTEADLPDDIDALKALVIASKAHGARQDERIAELEKLVKAFKQALFGSKSEKVDPDQFQLALEDLETAIAVVHAADEAAPSPIERKRKKCRSANRGALPKHLPRIEEVIEPDNLVCSCGGELHCIGEDVTERHDVIPAQFRVIVTRRPKYACRFCTDGVAQAKAPARLIEGGVLTH
;
A
#
# COMPACT_ATOMS: atom_id res chain seq x y z
N MET A 1 14.73 37.21 -17.32
CA MET A 1 14.84 37.10 -18.78
C MET A 1 16.11 37.85 -19.14
N LEU A 2 17.04 37.23 -19.86
CA LEU A 2 18.22 37.94 -20.37
C LEU A 2 17.72 39.04 -21.31
N THR A 3 18.24 40.26 -21.16
CA THR A 3 17.93 41.40 -22.03
C THR A 3 19.07 41.64 -23.01
N GLU A 4 18.82 42.35 -24.11
CA GLU A 4 19.84 42.63 -25.14
C GLU A 4 21.09 43.31 -24.55
N ALA A 5 20.93 44.12 -23.50
CA ALA A 5 22.03 44.77 -22.78
C ALA A 5 22.95 43.82 -21.99
N ASP A 6 22.51 42.58 -21.75
CA ASP A 6 23.30 41.55 -21.04
C ASP A 6 24.11 40.65 -21.99
N LEU A 7 23.96 40.84 -23.31
CA LEU A 7 24.64 40.02 -24.32
C LEU A 7 25.99 40.65 -24.73
N PRO A 8 27.06 39.85 -24.88
CA PRO A 8 28.31 40.34 -25.44
C PRO A 8 28.13 40.79 -26.89
N ASP A 9 28.73 41.91 -27.27
CA ASP A 9 28.76 42.39 -28.67
C ASP A 9 29.77 41.63 -29.56
N ASP A 10 30.60 40.79 -28.95
CA ASP A 10 31.59 39.98 -29.66
C ASP A 10 30.96 38.73 -30.28
N ILE A 11 31.17 38.54 -31.59
CA ILE A 11 30.58 37.45 -32.37
C ILE A 11 31.02 36.08 -31.83
N ASP A 12 32.28 35.95 -31.39
CA ASP A 12 32.79 34.68 -30.90
C ASP A 12 32.26 34.36 -29.50
N ALA A 13 32.10 35.37 -28.64
CA ALA A 13 31.39 35.23 -27.37
C ALA A 13 29.91 34.82 -27.55
N LEU A 14 29.21 35.39 -28.54
CA LEU A 14 27.81 35.02 -28.85
C LEU A 14 27.70 33.58 -29.37
N LYS A 15 28.61 33.15 -30.25
CA LYS A 15 28.64 31.74 -30.72
C LYS A 15 28.86 30.76 -29.56
N ALA A 16 29.74 31.10 -28.62
CA ALA A 16 29.99 30.28 -27.43
C ALA A 16 28.73 30.16 -26.56
N LEU A 17 27.99 31.25 -26.35
CA LEU A 17 26.72 31.24 -25.61
C LEU A 17 25.63 30.41 -26.32
N VAL A 18 25.53 30.49 -27.65
CA VAL A 18 24.58 29.68 -28.42
C VAL A 18 24.90 28.19 -28.29
N ILE A 19 26.17 27.82 -28.35
CA ILE A 19 26.60 26.42 -28.16
C ILE A 19 26.26 25.94 -26.74
N ALA A 20 26.56 26.76 -25.72
CA ALA A 20 26.25 26.44 -24.33
C ALA A 20 24.73 26.31 -24.08
N SER A 21 23.93 27.20 -24.66
CA SER A 21 22.47 27.17 -24.59
C SER A 21 21.89 25.93 -25.26
N LYS A 22 22.37 25.56 -26.46
CA LYS A 22 21.97 24.32 -27.13
C LYS A 22 22.34 23.07 -26.34
N ALA A 23 23.54 23.05 -25.74
CA ALA A 23 23.96 21.94 -24.87
C ALA A 23 23.09 21.85 -23.60
N HIS A 24 22.68 22.99 -23.03
CA HIS A 24 21.75 23.02 -21.91
C HIS A 24 20.35 22.51 -22.30
N GLY A 25 19.84 22.94 -23.47
CA GLY A 25 18.57 22.44 -24.02
C GLY A 25 18.57 20.93 -24.20
N ALA A 26 19.62 20.37 -24.82
CA ALA A 26 19.75 18.93 -24.99
C ALA A 26 19.71 18.15 -23.66
N ARG A 27 20.39 18.65 -22.62
CA ARG A 27 20.35 18.04 -21.27
C ARG A 27 18.95 18.12 -20.64
N GLN A 28 18.21 19.21 -20.88
CA GLN A 28 16.85 19.34 -20.40
C GLN A 28 15.91 18.38 -21.13
N ASP A 29 16.06 18.22 -22.44
CA ASP A 29 15.26 17.30 -23.26
C ASP A 29 15.48 15.83 -22.84
N GLU A 30 16.72 15.43 -22.57
CA GLU A 30 17.05 14.10 -22.03
C GLU A 30 16.33 13.86 -20.68
N ARG A 31 16.35 14.86 -19.80
CA ARG A 31 15.71 14.79 -18.49
C ARG A 31 14.19 14.76 -18.59
N ILE A 32 13.60 15.51 -19.52
CA ILE A 32 12.16 15.47 -19.79
C ILE A 32 11.78 14.08 -20.29
N ALA A 33 12.53 13.51 -21.25
CA ALA A 33 12.26 12.18 -21.78
C ALA A 33 12.37 11.09 -20.69
N GLU A 34 13.32 11.20 -19.76
CA GLU A 34 13.43 10.30 -18.60
C GLU A 34 12.23 10.43 -17.65
N LEU A 35 11.86 11.67 -17.30
CA LEU A 35 10.72 11.94 -16.42
C LEU A 35 9.40 11.47 -17.03
N GLU A 36 9.19 11.66 -18.33
CA GLU A 36 8.01 11.17 -19.05
C GLU A 36 7.91 9.63 -19.02
N LYS A 37 9.04 8.93 -19.17
CA LYS A 37 9.09 7.46 -19.02
C LYS A 37 8.70 7.03 -17.62
N LEU A 38 9.24 7.68 -16.59
CA LEU A 38 8.91 7.38 -15.19
C LEU A 38 7.41 7.64 -14.92
N VAL A 39 6.89 8.78 -15.35
CA VAL A 39 5.45 9.11 -15.19
C VAL A 39 4.57 8.08 -15.90
N LYS A 40 4.96 7.64 -17.11
CA LYS A 40 4.22 6.59 -17.83
C LYS A 40 4.24 5.27 -17.07
N ALA A 41 5.40 4.84 -16.55
CA ALA A 41 5.52 3.64 -15.74
C ALA A 41 4.68 3.72 -14.45
N PHE A 42 4.72 4.85 -13.75
CA PHE A 42 3.89 5.09 -12.56
C PHE A 42 2.40 5.04 -12.89
N LYS A 43 1.96 5.67 -13.98
CA LYS A 43 0.55 5.62 -14.41
C LYS A 43 0.13 4.18 -14.77
N GLN A 44 0.99 3.42 -15.42
CA GLN A 44 0.70 2.01 -15.72
C GLN A 44 0.64 1.14 -14.46
N ALA A 45 1.50 1.38 -13.46
CA ALA A 45 1.44 0.66 -12.19
C ALA A 45 0.17 0.99 -11.39
N LEU A 46 -0.25 2.26 -11.37
CA LEU A 46 -1.43 2.72 -10.63
C LEU A 46 -2.75 2.36 -11.29
N PHE A 47 -2.81 2.41 -12.63
CA PHE A 47 -4.06 2.32 -13.39
C PHE A 47 -4.08 1.19 -14.42
N GLY A 48 -2.94 0.63 -14.81
CA GLY A 48 -2.84 -0.45 -15.78
C GLY A 48 -3.22 -1.83 -15.23
N SER A 49 -3.21 -2.02 -13.91
CA SER A 49 -3.71 -3.26 -13.27
C SER A 49 -5.23 -3.45 -13.38
N LYS A 50 -5.98 -2.47 -13.90
CA LYS A 50 -7.44 -2.53 -14.07
C LYS A 50 -7.90 -2.89 -15.47
N SER A 51 -6.99 -3.02 -16.43
CA SER A 51 -7.33 -3.35 -17.81
C SER A 51 -6.43 -4.48 -18.28
N GLU A 52 -6.87 -5.71 -18.03
CA GLU A 52 -6.78 -6.83 -18.95
C GLU A 52 -7.46 -8.03 -18.27
N LYS A 53 -8.50 -8.57 -18.91
CA LYS A 53 -8.73 -10.01 -18.82
C LYS A 53 -7.55 -10.63 -19.58
N VAL A 54 -6.45 -10.86 -18.88
CA VAL A 54 -5.27 -11.53 -19.42
C VAL A 54 -5.66 -12.98 -19.67
N ASP A 55 -5.38 -13.48 -20.89
CA ASP A 55 -5.63 -14.86 -21.27
C ASP A 55 -4.73 -15.78 -20.41
N PRO A 56 -5.27 -16.85 -19.78
CA PRO A 56 -4.49 -17.76 -18.94
C PRO A 56 -3.27 -18.35 -19.66
N ASP A 57 -3.33 -18.53 -20.98
CA ASP A 57 -2.23 -19.12 -21.75
C ASP A 57 -1.04 -18.14 -21.90
N GLN A 58 -1.27 -16.83 -21.75
CA GLN A 58 -0.18 -15.83 -21.77
C GLN A 58 0.66 -15.86 -20.47
N PHE A 59 0.09 -16.31 -19.35
CA PHE A 59 0.85 -16.50 -18.11
C PHE A 59 1.78 -17.69 -18.19
N GLN A 60 1.37 -18.74 -18.90
CA GLN A 60 2.16 -19.97 -19.01
C GLN A 60 3.56 -19.69 -19.58
N LEU A 61 3.64 -18.94 -20.69
CA LEU A 61 4.91 -18.58 -21.32
C LEU A 61 5.80 -17.70 -20.41
N ALA A 62 5.19 -16.72 -19.74
CA ALA A 62 5.91 -15.80 -18.84
C ALA A 62 6.41 -16.50 -17.56
N LEU A 63 5.66 -17.50 -17.08
CA LEU A 63 6.07 -18.33 -15.95
C LEU A 63 7.21 -19.26 -16.33
N GLU A 64 7.15 -19.88 -17.52
CA GLU A 64 8.23 -20.73 -18.04
C GLU A 64 9.55 -19.96 -18.24
N ASP A 65 9.48 -18.71 -18.73
CA ASP A 65 10.65 -17.81 -18.85
C ASP A 65 11.22 -17.41 -17.48
N LEU A 66 10.36 -17.17 -16.48
CA LEU A 66 10.78 -16.89 -15.11
C LEU A 66 11.40 -18.12 -14.45
N GLU A 67 10.80 -19.29 -14.62
CA GLU A 67 11.31 -20.56 -14.08
C GLU A 67 12.68 -20.90 -14.66
N THR A 68 12.88 -20.69 -15.96
CA THR A 68 14.20 -20.87 -16.60
C THR A 68 15.22 -19.84 -16.10
N ALA A 69 14.85 -18.57 -15.96
CA ALA A 69 15.75 -17.56 -15.39
C ALA A 69 16.15 -17.88 -13.94
N ILE A 70 15.18 -18.33 -13.12
CA ILE A 70 15.41 -18.77 -11.74
C ILE A 70 16.32 -20.01 -11.73
N ALA A 71 16.10 -20.99 -12.60
CA ALA A 71 16.95 -22.17 -12.71
C ALA A 71 18.40 -21.83 -13.08
N VAL A 72 18.62 -20.87 -13.98
CA VAL A 72 19.96 -20.37 -14.35
C VAL A 72 20.66 -19.71 -13.16
N VAL A 73 19.94 -18.88 -12.39
CA VAL A 73 20.50 -18.23 -11.18
C VAL A 73 20.81 -19.26 -10.10
N HIS A 74 19.92 -20.23 -9.85
CA HIS A 74 20.17 -21.30 -8.89
C HIS A 74 21.34 -22.19 -9.28
N ALA A 75 21.50 -22.51 -10.56
CA ALA A 75 22.66 -23.27 -11.05
C ALA A 75 23.98 -22.50 -10.88
N ALA A 76 23.94 -21.16 -11.02
CA ALA A 76 25.10 -20.30 -10.76
C ALA A 76 25.44 -20.19 -9.26
N ASP A 77 24.42 -20.15 -8.39
CA ASP A 77 24.59 -20.10 -6.94
C ASP A 77 25.09 -21.44 -6.35
N GLU A 78 24.63 -22.60 -6.86
CA GLU A 78 25.09 -23.94 -6.43
C GLU A 78 26.54 -24.24 -6.84
N ALA A 79 27.09 -23.53 -7.82
CA ALA A 79 28.49 -23.66 -8.24
C ALA A 79 29.49 -23.01 -7.26
N ALA A 80 29.03 -22.24 -6.27
CA ALA A 80 29.89 -21.56 -5.31
C ALA A 80 29.43 -21.82 -3.86
N PRO A 81 30.08 -22.71 -3.09
CA PRO A 81 29.70 -22.95 -1.70
C PRO A 81 30.10 -21.75 -0.83
N SER A 82 29.14 -20.85 -0.56
CA SER A 82 29.35 -19.71 0.34
C SER A 82 28.95 -20.04 1.79
N PRO A 83 29.70 -19.57 2.82
CA PRO A 83 29.39 -19.80 4.24
C PRO A 83 28.02 -19.25 4.70
N ILE A 84 27.36 -18.46 3.86
CA ILE A 84 26.10 -17.75 4.13
C ILE A 84 24.92 -18.73 4.14
N GLU A 85 24.99 -19.86 3.41
CA GLU A 85 23.90 -20.83 3.32
C GLU A 85 23.56 -21.48 4.67
N ARG A 86 24.57 -21.73 5.51
CA ARG A 86 24.38 -22.31 6.85
C ARG A 86 23.65 -21.35 7.80
N LYS A 87 23.78 -20.03 7.59
CA LYS A 87 23.01 -19.01 8.34
C LYS A 87 21.61 -18.81 7.76
N ARG A 88 21.44 -18.82 6.44
CA ARG A 88 20.12 -18.67 5.78
C ARG A 88 19.19 -19.85 6.09
N LYS A 89 19.70 -21.08 6.17
CA LYS A 89 18.90 -22.25 6.59
C LYS A 89 18.41 -22.17 8.05
N LYS A 90 19.16 -21.53 8.94
CA LYS A 90 18.72 -21.26 10.34
C LYS A 90 17.71 -20.12 10.46
N CYS A 91 17.72 -19.13 9.56
CA CYS A 91 16.72 -18.04 9.58
C CYS A 91 15.36 -18.44 8.98
N ARG A 92 15.28 -19.51 8.18
CA ARG A 92 14.01 -20.01 7.63
C ARG A 92 13.13 -20.73 8.65
N SER A 93 13.66 -21.11 9.82
CA SER A 93 12.83 -21.35 11.01
C SER A 93 12.54 -20.01 11.68
N ALA A 94 11.99 -19.06 10.91
CA ALA A 94 11.34 -17.91 11.49
C ALA A 94 10.21 -18.48 12.34
N ASN A 95 10.43 -18.49 13.65
CA ASN A 95 9.38 -18.66 14.64
C ASN A 95 8.16 -17.91 14.12
N ARG A 96 7.11 -18.63 13.74
CA ARG A 96 5.76 -18.08 13.70
C ARG A 96 5.46 -17.74 15.16
N GLY A 97 6.01 -16.62 15.62
CA GLY A 97 5.91 -16.19 17.00
C GLY A 97 4.42 -16.08 17.34
N ALA A 98 4.05 -16.50 18.55
CA ALA A 98 2.68 -16.37 19.02
C ALA A 98 2.18 -14.94 18.81
N LEU A 99 0.92 -14.79 18.39
CA LEU A 99 0.34 -13.47 18.20
C LEU A 99 0.36 -12.68 19.53
N PRO A 100 0.51 -11.35 19.47
CA PRO A 100 0.54 -10.54 20.68
C PRO A 100 -0.70 -10.78 21.56
N LYS A 101 -0.48 -11.16 22.82
CA LYS A 101 -1.57 -11.54 23.75
C LYS A 101 -2.56 -10.42 24.08
N HIS A 102 -2.19 -9.17 23.85
CA HIS A 102 -3.02 -8.01 24.14
C HIS A 102 -4.03 -7.70 23.02
N LEU A 103 -3.91 -8.34 21.85
CA LEU A 103 -4.87 -8.19 20.77
C LEU A 103 -6.13 -9.04 21.07
N PRO A 104 -7.32 -8.54 20.71
CA PRO A 104 -8.56 -9.30 20.87
C PRO A 104 -8.51 -10.55 19.98
N ARG A 105 -8.86 -11.71 20.56
CA ARG A 105 -9.08 -12.96 19.82
C ARG A 105 -10.56 -13.08 19.48
N ILE A 106 -10.85 -13.34 18.21
CA ILE A 106 -12.19 -13.69 17.73
C ILE A 106 -12.09 -15.16 17.32
N GLU A 107 -12.87 -16.01 17.98
CA GLU A 107 -12.89 -17.46 17.73
C GLU A 107 -13.98 -17.79 16.70
N GLU A 108 -13.58 -18.49 15.64
CA GLU A 108 -14.49 -19.00 14.60
C GLU A 108 -14.31 -20.52 14.56
N VAL A 109 -15.36 -21.26 14.91
CA VAL A 109 -15.36 -22.73 14.89
C VAL A 109 -16.02 -23.18 13.59
N ILE A 110 -15.28 -23.97 12.81
CA ILE A 110 -15.79 -24.56 11.56
C ILE A 110 -16.11 -26.03 11.85
N GLU A 111 -17.39 -26.34 11.95
CA GLU A 111 -17.89 -27.70 12.15
C GLU A 111 -18.13 -28.42 10.81
N PRO A 112 -18.03 -29.76 10.77
CA PRO A 112 -18.39 -30.53 9.58
C PRO A 112 -19.90 -30.48 9.31
N ASP A 113 -20.28 -30.59 8.02
CA ASP A 113 -21.69 -30.51 7.59
C ASP A 113 -22.61 -31.53 8.27
N ASN A 114 -22.07 -32.69 8.68
CA ASN A 114 -22.82 -33.74 9.37
C ASN A 114 -22.00 -34.30 10.53
N LEU A 115 -22.63 -34.40 11.70
CA LEU A 115 -22.06 -35.01 12.90
C LEU A 115 -22.46 -36.47 13.08
N VAL A 116 -22.90 -37.14 12.00
CA VAL A 116 -23.28 -38.55 12.01
C VAL A 116 -22.20 -39.36 11.29
N CYS A 117 -21.65 -40.33 12.00
CA CYS A 117 -20.69 -41.28 11.45
C CYS A 117 -21.38 -42.16 10.40
N SER A 118 -20.61 -42.69 9.45
CA SER A 118 -21.12 -43.62 8.43
C SER A 118 -21.78 -44.89 9.01
N CYS A 119 -21.48 -45.22 10.28
CA CYS A 119 -22.13 -46.31 11.01
C CYS A 119 -23.48 -45.92 11.68
N GLY A 120 -23.90 -44.66 11.59
CA GLY A 120 -25.13 -44.14 12.22
C GLY A 120 -24.97 -43.64 13.66
N GLY A 121 -23.76 -43.67 14.23
CA GLY A 121 -23.46 -43.09 15.54
C GLY A 121 -23.14 -41.60 15.47
N GLU A 122 -23.30 -40.89 16.59
CA GLU A 122 -22.91 -39.47 16.70
C GLU A 122 -21.39 -39.32 16.81
N LEU A 123 -20.82 -38.39 16.04
CA LEU A 123 -19.43 -37.99 16.12
C LEU A 123 -19.21 -37.12 17.37
N HIS A 124 -18.10 -37.35 18.06
CA HIS A 124 -17.67 -36.50 19.18
C HIS A 124 -16.32 -35.87 18.86
N CYS A 125 -16.06 -34.69 19.42
CA CYS A 125 -14.80 -33.99 19.24
C CYS A 125 -13.67 -34.73 19.98
N ILE A 126 -12.59 -35.08 19.26
CA ILE A 126 -11.41 -35.76 19.81
C ILE A 126 -10.23 -34.78 19.95
N GLY A 127 -10.23 -33.70 19.19
CA GLY A 127 -9.20 -32.68 19.17
C GLY A 127 -9.48 -31.63 18.10
N GLU A 128 -8.76 -30.52 18.18
CA GLU A 128 -8.90 -29.38 17.26
C GLU A 128 -7.53 -28.85 16.86
N ASP A 129 -7.42 -28.43 15.60
CA ASP A 129 -6.25 -27.73 15.08
C ASP A 129 -6.50 -26.22 15.16
N VAL A 130 -5.76 -25.53 16.03
CA VAL A 130 -5.91 -24.08 16.24
C VAL A 130 -4.89 -23.32 15.40
N THR A 131 -5.36 -22.41 14.57
CA THR A 131 -4.51 -21.48 13.81
C THR A 131 -4.89 -20.04 14.12
N GLU A 132 -3.91 -19.21 14.52
CA GLU A 132 -4.14 -17.79 14.75
C GLU A 132 -3.68 -16.95 13.55
N ARG A 133 -4.46 -15.94 13.15
CA ARG A 133 -4.09 -14.97 12.09
C ARG A 133 -4.41 -13.54 12.53
N HIS A 134 -3.62 -12.56 12.08
CA HIS A 134 -4.01 -11.16 12.19
C HIS A 134 -5.08 -10.85 11.15
N ASP A 135 -6.21 -10.32 11.60
CA ASP A 135 -7.18 -9.65 10.74
C ASP A 135 -7.04 -8.13 10.88
N VAL A 136 -7.23 -7.40 9.78
CA VAL A 136 -7.11 -5.94 9.76
C VAL A 136 -8.46 -5.35 9.39
N ILE A 137 -9.07 -4.64 10.34
CA ILE A 137 -10.27 -3.86 10.09
C ILE A 137 -9.81 -2.48 9.57
N PRO A 138 -10.09 -2.13 8.29
CA PRO A 138 -9.75 -0.80 7.77
C PRO A 138 -10.48 0.30 8.54
N ALA A 139 -9.92 1.51 8.55
CA ALA A 139 -10.50 2.66 9.25
C ALA A 139 -11.96 2.88 8.84
N GLN A 140 -12.90 2.63 9.74
CA GLN A 140 -14.33 2.82 9.50
C GLN A 140 -14.69 4.30 9.71
N PHE A 141 -15.33 4.92 8.71
CA PHE A 141 -15.90 6.25 8.85
C PHE A 141 -17.18 6.18 9.68
N ARG A 142 -17.26 6.97 10.75
CA ARG A 142 -18.47 7.08 11.57
C ARG A 142 -18.87 8.54 11.77
N VAL A 143 -20.18 8.79 11.75
CA VAL A 143 -20.74 10.11 12.04
C VAL A 143 -20.98 10.22 13.55
N ILE A 144 -20.29 11.16 14.20
CA ILE A 144 -20.51 11.47 15.62
C ILE A 144 -21.50 12.62 15.72
N VAL A 145 -22.74 12.33 16.12
CA VAL A 145 -23.79 13.35 16.31
C VAL A 145 -23.77 13.84 17.76
N THR A 146 -23.23 15.05 17.99
CA THR A 146 -23.25 15.68 19.31
C THR A 146 -24.52 16.53 19.47
N ARG A 147 -25.47 16.11 20.31
CA ARG A 147 -26.67 16.88 20.64
C ARG A 147 -26.46 17.70 21.91
N ARG A 148 -26.72 19.01 21.83
CA ARG A 148 -26.65 19.94 22.97
C ARG A 148 -28.03 20.53 23.25
N PRO A 149 -28.89 19.84 24.03
CA PRO A 149 -30.23 20.34 24.32
C PRO A 149 -30.17 21.66 25.11
N LYS A 150 -31.15 22.53 24.85
CA LYS A 150 -31.37 23.76 25.60
C LYS A 150 -32.46 23.50 26.63
N TYR A 151 -32.22 23.88 27.87
CA TYR A 151 -33.20 23.79 28.95
C TYR A 151 -33.64 25.19 29.35
N ALA A 152 -34.92 25.37 29.62
CA ALA A 152 -35.46 26.62 30.12
C ALA A 152 -36.33 26.35 31.34
N CYS A 153 -36.26 27.23 32.33
CA CYS A 153 -37.16 27.16 33.48
C CYS A 153 -38.58 27.59 33.08
N ARG A 154 -39.58 26.72 33.29
CA ARG A 154 -40.99 27.00 32.97
C ARG A 154 -41.66 27.98 33.92
N PHE A 155 -41.09 28.20 35.10
CA PHE A 155 -41.68 29.05 36.15
C PHE A 155 -41.27 30.52 36.06
N CYS A 156 -40.02 30.79 35.66
CA CYS A 156 -39.50 32.17 35.61
C CYS A 156 -39.16 32.67 34.20
N THR A 157 -39.22 31.83 33.16
CA THR A 157 -38.96 32.19 31.73
C THR A 157 -37.61 32.82 31.37
N ASP A 158 -36.80 33.25 32.35
CA ASP A 158 -35.61 34.08 32.12
C ASP A 158 -34.28 33.31 32.01
N GLY A 159 -34.29 32.00 32.24
CA GLY A 159 -33.06 31.19 32.25
C GLY A 159 -33.04 30.12 31.18
N VAL A 160 -32.37 30.36 30.05
CA VAL A 160 -32.01 29.31 29.07
C VAL A 160 -30.59 28.82 29.32
N ALA A 161 -30.45 27.55 29.68
CA ALA A 161 -29.17 26.90 29.91
C ALA A 161 -28.82 25.93 28.77
N GLN A 162 -27.59 26.02 28.27
CA GLN A 162 -27.04 25.09 27.29
C GLN A 162 -25.55 24.88 27.59
N ALA A 163 -25.11 23.63 27.77
CA ALA A 163 -23.69 23.28 27.92
C ALA A 163 -22.92 23.74 26.68
N LYS A 164 -21.70 24.29 26.78
CA LYS A 164 -20.89 24.82 25.64
C LYS A 164 -20.53 23.75 24.59
N ALA A 165 -20.20 24.17 23.37
CA ALA A 165 -19.79 23.25 22.31
C ALA A 165 -18.43 22.64 22.67
N PRO A 166 -18.22 21.32 22.50
CA PRO A 166 -16.88 20.76 22.60
C PRO A 166 -16.00 21.37 21.50
N ALA A 167 -14.74 21.65 21.83
CA ALA A 167 -13.78 22.18 20.88
C ALA A 167 -13.56 21.17 19.74
N ARG A 168 -13.54 21.66 18.50
CA ARG A 168 -13.20 20.84 17.32
C ARG A 168 -11.78 21.19 16.88
N LEU A 169 -11.03 20.19 16.42
CA LEU A 169 -9.66 20.38 15.91
C LEU A 169 -9.66 21.20 14.60
N ILE A 170 -10.71 21.08 13.79
CA ILE A 170 -10.93 21.85 12.56
C ILE A 170 -12.35 22.42 12.62
N GLU A 171 -12.47 23.75 12.56
CA GLU A 171 -13.77 24.42 12.54
C GLU A 171 -14.47 24.18 11.19
N GLY A 172 -15.72 23.71 11.22
CA GLY A 172 -16.54 23.52 10.01
C GLY A 172 -16.12 22.40 9.05
N GLY A 173 -15.08 21.62 9.37
CA GLY A 173 -14.58 20.56 8.49
C GLY A 173 -15.60 19.44 8.26
N VAL A 174 -16.20 19.41 7.07
CA VAL A 174 -16.92 18.25 6.54
C VAL A 174 -15.93 17.49 5.65
N LEU A 175 -15.68 16.22 5.93
CA LEU A 175 -14.95 15.36 4.99
C LEU A 175 -15.84 15.14 3.77
N THR A 176 -15.46 15.75 2.63
CA THR A 176 -16.05 15.45 1.32
C THR A 176 -15.31 14.27 0.72
N HIS A 177 -16.06 13.21 0.37
CA HIS A 177 -15.56 12.03 -0.34
C HIS A 177 -15.31 12.31 -1.82
#